data_AF-A0A7J4QNK6-F1
#
_entry.id   AF-A0A7J4QNK6-F1
#
_cell.length_a   1.000
_cell.length_b   1.000
_cell.length_c   1.000
_cell.angle_alpha   90.00
_cell.angle_beta   90.00
_cell.angle_gamma   90.00
#
_symmetry.space_group_name_H-M   'P 1'
#
loop_
_entity.id
_entity.type
_entity.pdbx_description
1 polymer ?
#
loop_
_entity_poly.entity_id
_entity_poly.type
_entity_poly.pdbx_seq_one_letter_code
_entity_poly.pdbx_strand_id
1 'polypeptide(L)'
;MPILALHGGAGGDGPWRGMTPMDPQRIACMEAVLHDLGPRLEAGELDALTAVRLAVEALEDEPGFNAGVGSVLDADGRVSMDASIMRGQDGAAGSVVGVTNLRHPIQAAHGLLQQGWPAMMAGPGAE
;
A
#
# COMPACT_ATOMS: atom_id res chain seq x y z
N MET A 1 1.84 -13.91 -19.59
CA MET A 1 0.71 -13.11 -19.12
C MET A 1 0.96 -12.77 -17.66
N PRO A 2 1.16 -11.49 -17.32
CA PRO A 2 1.29 -11.06 -15.93
C PRO A 2 -0.07 -11.16 -15.22
N ILE A 3 -0.04 -11.35 -13.90
CA ILE A 3 -1.24 -11.37 -13.04
C ILE A 3 -1.02 -10.36 -11.92
N LEU A 4 -1.97 -9.45 -11.74
CA LEU A 4 -2.01 -8.50 -10.64
C LEU A 4 -3.15 -8.85 -9.69
N ALA A 5 -2.84 -8.87 -8.39
CA ALA A 5 -3.82 -9.03 -7.32
C ALA A 5 -3.55 -7.96 -6.26
N LEU A 6 -4.62 -7.46 -5.63
CA LEU A 6 -4.56 -6.52 -4.52
C LEU A 6 -5.61 -6.89 -3.46
N HIS A 7 -5.47 -6.33 -2.26
CA HIS A 7 -6.45 -6.45 -1.19
C HIS A 7 -6.63 -5.12 -0.46
N GLY A 8 -7.81 -4.90 0.10
CA GLY A 8 -8.13 -3.76 0.97
C GLY A 8 -8.11 -4.07 2.47
N GLY A 9 -7.61 -5.26 2.85
CA GLY A 9 -7.67 -5.78 4.22
C GLY A 9 -8.66 -6.94 4.34
N ALA A 10 -8.50 -7.75 5.39
CA ALA A 10 -9.36 -8.89 5.70
C ALA A 10 -9.89 -8.76 7.13
N GLY A 11 -11.12 -9.19 7.34
CA GLY A 11 -11.84 -9.02 8.59
C GLY A 11 -13.17 -8.28 8.38
N GLY A 12 -13.75 -7.82 9.48
CA GLY A 12 -14.99 -7.04 9.50
C GLY A 12 -15.00 -6.05 10.66
N ASP A 13 -16.08 -5.29 10.79
CA ASP A 13 -16.17 -4.20 11.76
C ASP A 13 -16.46 -4.67 13.20
N GLY A 14 -15.98 -3.92 14.19
CA GLY A 14 -16.35 -4.07 15.59
C GLY A 14 -15.58 -5.14 16.39
N PRO A 15 -16.01 -5.48 17.61
CA PRO A 15 -15.17 -6.16 18.58
C PRO A 15 -14.66 -7.54 18.18
N TRP A 16 -15.30 -8.29 17.26
CA TRP A 16 -14.89 -9.66 16.91
C TRP A 16 -15.47 -10.31 15.61
N ARG A 17 -16.25 -9.70 14.69
CA ARG A 17 -17.21 -10.55 13.92
C ARG A 17 -17.51 -10.26 12.44
N GLY A 18 -16.87 -11.08 11.59
CA GLY A 18 -17.52 -11.69 10.41
C GLY A 18 -17.51 -10.88 9.12
N MET A 19 -18.17 -11.41 8.09
CA MET A 19 -18.31 -10.73 6.80
C MET A 19 -19.14 -9.45 6.96
N THR A 20 -18.59 -8.32 6.57
CA THR A 20 -19.34 -7.08 6.35
C THR A 20 -19.96 -7.09 4.95
N PRO A 21 -21.04 -6.33 4.72
CA PRO A 21 -21.50 -6.05 3.36
C PRO A 21 -20.35 -5.50 2.51
N MET A 22 -20.38 -5.81 1.22
CA MET A 22 -19.43 -5.25 0.27
C MET A 22 -19.64 -3.73 0.19
N ASP A 23 -18.55 -2.97 0.31
CA ASP A 23 -18.58 -1.52 0.19
C ASP A 23 -18.40 -1.12 -1.28
N PRO A 24 -19.40 -0.50 -1.93
CA PRO A 24 -19.31 -0.11 -3.33
C PRO A 24 -18.15 0.84 -3.65
N GLN A 25 -17.75 1.70 -2.71
CA GLN A 25 -16.64 2.63 -2.90
C GLN A 25 -15.32 1.88 -2.93
N ARG A 26 -15.11 0.96 -1.98
CA ARG A 26 -13.91 0.10 -1.95
C ARG A 26 -13.80 -0.78 -3.20
N ILE A 27 -14.91 -1.37 -3.65
CA ILE A 27 -14.94 -2.16 -4.89
C ILE A 27 -14.56 -1.28 -6.08
N ALA A 28 -15.22 -0.13 -6.25
CA ALA A 28 -14.98 0.76 -7.38
C ALA A 28 -13.51 1.24 -7.43
N CYS A 29 -12.90 1.52 -6.27
CA CYS A 29 -11.48 1.85 -6.18
C CYS A 29 -10.61 0.70 -6.70
N MET A 30 -10.80 -0.53 -6.19
CA MET A 30 -10.01 -1.70 -6.60
C MET A 30 -10.20 -2.05 -8.08
N GLU A 31 -11.43 -1.95 -8.60
CA GLU A 31 -11.73 -2.14 -10.02
C GLU A 31 -11.03 -1.10 -10.89
N ALA A 32 -11.05 0.18 -10.49
CA ALA A 32 -10.35 1.25 -11.20
C ALA A 32 -8.84 1.02 -11.25
N VAL A 33 -8.24 0.60 -10.13
CA VAL A 33 -6.81 0.26 -10.05
C VAL A 33 -6.46 -0.89 -11.01
N LEU A 34 -7.25 -1.97 -11.02
CA LEU A 34 -7.01 -3.11 -11.90
C LEU A 34 -7.22 -2.76 -13.39
N HIS A 35 -8.23 -1.95 -13.70
CA HIS A 35 -8.53 -1.54 -15.06
C HIS A 35 -7.45 -0.60 -15.63
N ASP A 36 -6.85 0.27 -14.81
CA ASP A 36 -5.72 1.08 -15.25
C ASP A 36 -4.43 0.25 -15.39
N LEU A 37 -4.04 -0.48 -14.34
CA LEU A 37 -2.70 -1.08 -14.26
C LEU A 37 -2.59 -2.38 -15.05
N GLY A 38 -3.66 -3.17 -15.15
CA GLY A 38 -3.66 -4.48 -15.82
C GLY A 38 -3.21 -4.40 -17.28
N PRO A 39 -3.86 -3.58 -18.13
CA PRO A 39 -3.47 -3.42 -19.53
C PRO A 39 -2.06 -2.88 -19.72
N ARG A 40 -1.63 -1.92 -18.88
CA ARG A 40 -0.30 -1.32 -18.93
C ARG A 40 0.79 -2.34 -18.57
N LEU A 41 0.52 -3.21 -17.60
CA LEU A 41 1.40 -4.32 -17.24
C LEU A 41 1.46 -5.38 -18.34
N GLU A 42 0.33 -5.70 -18.98
CA GLU A 42 0.28 -6.65 -20.10
C GLU A 42 1.02 -6.13 -21.35
N ALA A 43 0.90 -4.84 -21.63
CA ALA A 43 1.61 -4.17 -22.72
C ALA A 43 3.11 -3.97 -22.45
N GLY A 44 3.58 -4.22 -21.22
CA GLY A 44 4.97 -4.00 -20.82
C GLY A 44 5.34 -2.52 -20.63
N GLU A 45 4.34 -1.63 -20.50
CA GLU A 45 4.54 -0.20 -20.20
C GLU A 45 4.95 0.02 -18.74
N LEU A 46 4.58 -0.90 -17.86
CA LEU A 46 4.95 -0.94 -16.45
C LEU A 46 5.65 -2.27 -16.13
N ASP A 47 6.63 -2.22 -15.23
CA ASP A 47 7.13 -3.42 -14.57
C ASP A 47 6.28 -3.76 -13.33
N ALA A 48 6.47 -4.98 -12.81
CA ALA A 48 5.71 -5.46 -11.65
C ALA A 48 5.93 -4.57 -10.41
N LEU A 49 7.14 -4.04 -10.22
CA LEU A 49 7.48 -3.20 -9.07
C LEU A 49 6.73 -1.87 -9.11
N THR A 50 6.67 -1.24 -10.29
CA THR A 50 5.94 0.01 -10.49
C THR A 50 4.44 -0.22 -10.37
N ALA A 51 3.92 -1.32 -10.91
CA ALA A 51 2.49 -1.65 -10.82
C ALA A 51 2.04 -1.83 -9.36
N VAL A 52 2.76 -2.59 -8.54
CA VAL A 52 2.36 -2.76 -7.13
C VAL A 52 2.50 -1.47 -6.32
N ARG A 53 3.50 -0.64 -6.60
CA ARG A 53 3.63 0.69 -5.97
C ARG A 53 2.42 1.56 -6.27
N LEU A 54 2.06 1.72 -7.55
CA LEU A 54 0.92 2.53 -7.98
C LEU A 54 -0.40 2.00 -7.43
N ALA A 55 -0.56 0.67 -7.37
CA ALA A 55 -1.74 0.04 -6.78
C ALA A 55 -1.89 0.41 -5.29
N VAL A 56 -0.80 0.31 -4.52
CA VAL A 56 -0.84 0.66 -3.09
C VAL A 56 -1.03 2.16 -2.88
N GLU A 57 -0.41 3.03 -3.68
CA GLU A 57 -0.61 4.49 -3.60
C GLU A 57 -2.09 4.86 -3.79
N ALA A 58 -2.79 4.21 -4.73
CA ALA A 58 -4.21 4.43 -4.95
C ALA A 58 -5.07 3.97 -3.75
N LEU A 59 -4.68 2.89 -3.07
CA LEU A 59 -5.36 2.44 -1.84
C LEU A 59 -5.05 3.35 -0.64
N GLU A 60 -3.83 3.89 -0.54
CA GLU A 60 -3.44 4.88 0.48
C GLU A 60 -4.19 6.22 0.32
N ASP A 61 -4.58 6.58 -0.90
CA ASP A 61 -5.37 7.78 -1.20
C ASP A 61 -6.88 7.57 -0.99
N GLU A 62 -7.36 6.32 -0.85
CA GLU A 62 -8.78 6.00 -0.69
C GLU A 62 -9.13 5.87 0.81
N PRO A 63 -9.91 6.83 1.38
CA PRO A 63 -10.26 6.83 2.80
C PRO A 63 -10.98 5.58 3.29
N GLY A 64 -11.57 4.81 2.38
CA GLY A 64 -12.18 3.52 2.69
C GLY A 64 -11.19 2.47 3.21
N PHE A 65 -9.88 2.56 2.96
CA PHE A 65 -8.92 1.54 3.38
C PHE A 65 -8.07 1.98 4.58
N ASN A 66 -7.70 1.02 5.43
CA ASN A 66 -6.79 1.26 6.56
C ASN A 66 -5.33 1.36 6.07
N ALA A 67 -5.03 2.41 5.31
CA ALA A 67 -3.72 2.77 4.81
C ALA A 67 -3.74 4.27 4.43
N GLY A 68 -2.60 4.95 4.53
CA GLY A 68 -2.49 6.36 4.13
C GLY A 68 -3.55 7.25 4.80
N VAL A 69 -4.38 7.89 3.98
CA VAL A 69 -5.42 8.83 4.44
C VAL A 69 -6.50 8.17 5.31
N GLY A 70 -6.75 6.87 5.13
CA GLY A 70 -7.76 6.11 5.87
C GLY A 70 -7.19 5.33 7.07
N SER A 71 -5.92 5.55 7.43
CA SER A 71 -5.28 4.84 8.53
C SER A 71 -6.01 5.03 9.87
N VAL A 72 -6.16 3.92 10.58
CA VAL A 72 -6.75 3.89 11.93
C VAL A 72 -5.84 4.59 12.94
N LEU A 73 -6.43 4.94 14.08
CA LEU A 73 -5.73 5.60 15.17
C LEU A 73 -5.14 4.58 16.16
N ASP A 74 -3.99 4.92 16.73
CA ASP A 74 -3.41 4.23 17.87
C ASP A 74 -4.15 4.53 19.18
N ALA A 75 -3.65 3.98 20.30
CA ALA A 75 -4.25 4.17 21.62
C ALA A 75 -4.20 5.63 22.13
N ASP A 76 -3.31 6.46 21.59
CA ASP A 76 -3.19 7.88 21.90
C ASP A 76 -3.99 8.76 20.91
N GLY A 77 -4.71 8.15 19.96
CA GLY A 77 -5.49 8.85 18.95
C GLY A 77 -4.64 9.42 17.81
N ARG A 78 -3.44 8.91 17.58
CA ARG A 78 -2.53 9.35 16.50
C ARG A 78 -2.54 8.37 15.33
N VAL A 79 -2.25 8.87 14.14
CA VAL A 79 -1.96 8.04 12.96
C VAL A 79 -0.48 7.66 12.99
N SER A 80 -0.22 6.37 12.82
CA SER A 80 1.11 5.79 12.67
C SER A 80 1.03 4.72 11.59
N MET A 81 1.85 4.83 10.56
CA MET A 81 1.77 4.01 9.36
C MET A 81 3.05 3.23 9.13
N ASP A 82 2.89 2.05 8.54
CA ASP A 82 3.96 1.18 8.10
C ASP A 82 3.74 0.83 6.63
N ALA A 83 4.82 0.68 5.87
CA ALA A 83 4.74 0.16 4.51
C ALA A 83 6.04 -0.57 4.12
N SER A 84 5.92 -1.51 3.19
CA SER A 84 7.06 -2.25 2.66
C SER A 84 6.86 -2.59 1.19
N ILE A 85 7.96 -2.67 0.45
CA ILE A 85 7.98 -3.09 -0.94
C ILE A 85 9.23 -3.94 -1.20
N MET A 86 9.09 -4.93 -2.09
CA MET A 86 10.17 -5.86 -2.43
C MET A 86 10.18 -6.14 -3.93
N ARG A 87 11.38 -6.17 -4.53
CA ARG A 87 11.61 -6.59 -5.91
C ARG A 87 12.06 -8.04 -5.92
N GLY A 88 11.22 -8.93 -6.47
CA GLY A 88 11.49 -10.37 -6.46
C GLY A 88 12.69 -10.83 -7.30
N GLN A 89 13.13 -10.02 -8.26
CA GLN A 89 14.23 -10.39 -9.17
C GLN A 89 15.60 -10.46 -8.47
N ASP A 90 15.85 -9.54 -7.55
CA ASP A 90 17.14 -9.38 -6.85
C ASP A 90 17.01 -9.42 -5.32
N GLY A 91 15.79 -9.53 -4.80
CA GLY A 91 15.54 -9.54 -3.36
C GLY A 91 15.68 -8.18 -2.69
N ALA A 92 15.85 -7.10 -3.46
CA ALA A 92 15.92 -5.75 -2.91
C ALA A 92 14.60 -5.39 -2.22
N ALA A 93 14.68 -4.77 -1.06
CA ALA A 93 13.52 -4.41 -0.25
C ALA A 93 13.73 -3.05 0.42
N GLY A 94 12.62 -2.39 0.71
CA GLY A 94 12.57 -1.15 1.47
C GLY A 94 11.31 -1.11 2.32
N SER A 95 11.41 -0.54 3.51
CA SER A 95 10.29 -0.45 4.46
C SER A 95 10.41 0.74 5.39
N VAL A 96 9.26 1.30 5.75
CA VAL A 96 9.13 2.35 6.76
C VAL A 96 8.19 1.86 7.86
N VAL A 97 8.49 2.23 9.10
CA VAL A 97 7.72 1.83 10.28
C VAL A 97 7.46 3.04 11.16
N GLY A 98 6.22 3.22 11.62
CA GLY A 98 5.86 4.27 12.55
C GLY A 98 5.99 5.69 12.00
N VAL A 99 5.77 5.87 10.69
CA VAL A 99 5.77 7.19 10.06
C VAL A 99 4.41 7.86 10.25
N THR A 100 4.42 9.18 10.39
CA THR A 100 3.25 9.98 10.78
C THR A 100 2.97 11.11 9.79
N ASN A 101 3.98 11.56 9.05
CA ASN A 101 3.91 12.76 8.20
C ASN A 101 4.14 12.46 6.71
N LEU A 102 3.77 11.27 6.24
CA LEU A 102 3.91 10.87 4.84
C LEU A 102 2.53 10.56 4.25
N ARG A 103 2.18 11.22 3.14
CA ARG A 103 0.93 10.90 2.40
C ARG A 103 0.96 9.46 1.87
N HIS A 104 2.10 9.03 1.35
CA HIS A 104 2.31 7.71 0.76
C HIS A 104 3.49 6.97 1.41
N PRO A 105 3.28 6.25 2.51
CA PRO A 105 4.31 5.40 3.12
C PRO A 105 4.98 4.45 2.12
N ILE A 106 4.24 3.90 1.14
CA ILE A 106 4.83 3.02 0.11
C ILE A 106 5.87 3.71 -0.78
N GLN A 107 5.75 5.03 -1.02
CA GLN A 107 6.76 5.78 -1.77
C GLN A 107 8.07 5.88 -1.00
N ALA A 108 8.01 6.10 0.31
CA ALA A 108 9.20 6.13 1.15
C ALA A 108 9.87 4.75 1.23
N ALA A 109 9.07 3.69 1.38
CA ALA A 109 9.56 2.32 1.29
C ALA A 109 10.23 2.03 -0.08
N HIS A 110 9.64 2.50 -1.18
CA HIS A 110 10.24 2.38 -2.50
C HIS A 110 11.55 3.18 -2.63
N GLY A 111 11.61 4.37 -2.04
CA GLY A 111 12.84 5.17 -1.97
C GLY A 111 13.99 4.40 -1.31
N LEU A 112 13.73 3.73 -0.19
CA LEU A 112 14.71 2.87 0.49
C LEU A 112 15.15 1.68 -0.36
N LEU A 113 14.22 1.02 -1.05
CA LEU A 113 14.54 -0.06 -1.98
C LEU A 113 15.51 0.42 -3.08
N GLN A 114 15.29 1.63 -3.62
CA GLN A 114 16.16 2.20 -4.65
C GLN A 114 17.53 2.64 -4.11
N GLN A 115 17.60 3.08 -2.85
CA GLN A 115 18.85 3.42 -2.18
C GLN A 115 19.70 2.18 -1.84
N GLY A 116 19.05 1.04 -1.61
CA GLY A 116 19.70 -0.25 -1.33
C GLY A 116 20.22 -0.43 0.10
N TRP A 117 20.37 0.65 0.88
CA TRP A 117 20.65 0.60 2.31
C TRP A 117 20.25 1.90 3.01
N PRO A 118 19.62 1.84 4.21
CA PRO A 118 19.15 0.64 4.90
C PRO A 118 17.88 0.05 4.27
N ALA A 119 17.59 -1.24 4.52
CA ALA A 119 16.36 -1.88 4.04
C ALA A 119 15.10 -1.47 4.84
N MET A 120 15.28 -0.90 6.03
CA MET A 120 14.20 -0.47 6.91
C MET A 120 14.63 0.80 7.64
N MET A 121 13.72 1.77 7.74
CA MET A 121 13.83 2.92 8.65
C MET A 121 12.56 3.03 9.49
N ALA A 122 12.68 3.67 10.66
CA ALA A 122 11.55 3.83 11.56
C ALA A 122 11.48 5.23 12.18
N GLY A 123 10.25 5.68 12.45
CA GLY A 123 9.96 6.95 13.10
C GLY A 123 10.43 8.18 12.29
N PRO A 124 10.75 9.29 12.97
CA PRO A 124 11.10 10.56 12.30
C PRO A 124 12.33 10.51 11.38
N GLY A 125 13.20 9.50 11.54
CA GLY A 125 14.34 9.31 10.63
C GLY A 125 13.95 8.73 9.27
N ALA A 126 12.71 8.27 9.11
CA ALA A 126 12.15 7.72 7.89
C ALA A 126 11.29 8.72 7.08
N GLU A 127 11.05 9.91 7.63
CA GLU A 127 10.23 10.99 7.03
C GLU A 127 11.11 12.01 6.27
#